data_AF-A0A2W6CT69-F1
#
_entry.id   AF-A0A2W6CT69-F1
#
_cell.length_a   1.000
_cell.length_b   1.000
_cell.length_c   1.000
_cell.angle_alpha   90.00
_cell.angle_beta   90.00
_cell.angle_gamma   90.00
#
_symmetry.space_group_name_H-M   'P 1'
#
loop_
_entity.id
_entity.type
_entity.pdbx_description
1 polymer ?
#
loop_
_entity_poly.entity_id
_entity_poly.type
_entity_poly.pdbx_seq_one_letter_code
_entity_poly.pdbx_strand_id
1 'polypeptide(L)' 'MSQDHSRVSIGDIEGKIRQISGQAEEKIQDSKKDLMTAGGAAAGVLLVAVYLLGRRRGRRRSTVVEVRRV' A
#
# COMPACT_ATOMS: atom_id res chain seq x y z
N MET A 1 -8.13 -12.77 54.31
CA MET A 1 -7.21 -12.47 53.20
C MET A 1 -7.84 -11.37 52.38
N SER A 2 -7.45 -10.13 52.66
CA SER A 2 -7.97 -8.93 52.02
C SER A 2 -7.28 -8.77 50.67
N GLN A 3 -8.03 -8.95 49.58
CA GLN A 3 -7.54 -8.68 48.23
C GLN A 3 -7.43 -7.16 48.06
N ASP A 4 -6.20 -6.63 48.10
CA ASP A 4 -5.87 -5.23 47.85
C ASP A 4 -5.96 -4.96 46.34
N HIS A 5 -7.19 -4.78 45.84
CA HIS A 5 -7.52 -4.53 44.42
C HIS A 5 -7.07 -3.14 43.90
N SER A 6 -6.23 -2.40 44.63
CA SER A 6 -5.89 -1.00 44.31
C SER A 6 -4.43 -0.77 43.93
N ARG A 7 -3.56 -1.77 44.01
CA ARG A 7 -2.15 -1.63 43.62
C ARG A 7 -1.88 -2.24 42.24
N VAL A 8 -1.79 -1.37 41.25
CA VAL A 8 -1.29 -1.71 39.92
C VAL A 8 0.21 -2.02 40.03
N SER A 9 0.63 -3.21 39.61
CA SER A 9 2.05 -3.58 39.52
C SER A 9 2.65 -3.05 38.22
N ILE A 10 3.96 -2.80 38.20
CA ILE A 10 4.71 -2.44 36.97
C ILE A 10 4.50 -3.50 35.89
N GLY A 11 4.44 -4.79 36.25
CA GLY A 11 4.19 -5.88 35.31
C GLY A 11 2.80 -5.81 34.65
N ASP A 12 1.78 -5.30 35.36
CA ASP A 12 0.44 -5.13 34.80
C ASP A 12 0.41 -4.02 33.74
N ILE A 13 1.20 -2.96 33.95
CA ILE A 13 1.36 -1.84 33.00
C ILE A 13 2.11 -2.33 31.75
N GLU A 14 3.22 -3.02 31.93
CA GLU A 14 4.02 -3.56 30.82
C GLU A 14 3.21 -4.56 29.98
N GLY A 15 2.46 -5.45 30.63
CA GLY A 15 1.53 -6.37 29.98
C GLY A 15 0.46 -5.65 29.15
N LYS A 16 -0.18 -4.62 29.73
CA LYS A 16 -1.20 -3.83 29.01
C LYS A 16 -0.62 -3.02 27.85
N ILE A 17 0.54 -2.39 28.04
CA ILE A 17 1.23 -1.65 26.97
C ILE A 17 1.56 -2.62 25.83
N ARG A 18 2.16 -3.77 26.13
CA ARG A 18 2.52 -4.77 25.12
C ARG A 18 1.30 -5.32 24.39
N GLN A 19 0.18 -5.52 25.09
CA GLN A 19 -1.08 -5.94 24.49
C GLN A 19 -1.61 -4.89 23.50
N ILE A 20 -1.65 -3.61 23.89
CA ILE A 20 -2.12 -2.51 23.03
C ILE A 20 -1.16 -2.31 21.84
N SER A 21 0.14 -2.36 22.08
CA SER A 21 1.17 -2.25 21.04
C SER A 21 1.06 -3.40 20.03
N GLY A 22 0.89 -4.64 20.49
CA GLY A 22 0.75 -5.81 19.61
C GLY A 22 -0.48 -5.70 18.69
N GLN A 23 -1.63 -5.28 19.24
CA GLN A 23 -2.85 -5.04 18.45
C GLN A 23 -2.68 -3.91 17.43
N ALA A 24 -1.97 -2.84 17.79
CA ALA A 24 -1.66 -1.76 16.86
C ALA A 24 -0.73 -2.24 15.74
N GLU A 25 0.27 -3.04 16.05
CA GLU A 25 1.25 -3.58 15.10
C GLU A 25 0.60 -4.55 14.10
N GLU A 26 -0.27 -5.43 14.58
CA GLU A 26 -1.08 -6.34 13.76
C GLU A 26 -1.95 -5.56 12.76
N LYS A 27 -2.68 -4.55 13.25
CA LYS A 27 -3.52 -3.70 12.40
C LYS A 27 -2.73 -2.92 11.35
N ILE A 28 -1.51 -2.51 11.67
CA ILE A 28 -0.59 -1.85 10.73
C ILE A 28 -0.10 -2.85 9.68
N GLN A 29 0.24 -4.07 10.05
CA GLN A 29 0.69 -5.10 9.10
C GLN A 29 -0.40 -5.47 8.10
N ASP A 30 -1.64 -5.65 8.56
CA ASP A 30 -2.79 -5.92 7.69
C ASP A 30 -3.05 -4.74 6.74
N SER A 31 -3.07 -3.52 7.29
CA SER A 31 -3.25 -2.30 6.49
C SER A 31 -2.14 -2.09 5.46
N LYS A 32 -0.89 -2.46 5.78
CA LYS A 32 0.24 -2.40 4.83
C LYS A 32 0.04 -3.36 3.66
N LYS A 33 -0.41 -4.59 3.92
CA LYS A 33 -0.69 -5.60 2.90
C LYS A 33 -1.81 -5.14 1.96
N ASP A 34 -2.91 -4.64 2.52
CA ASP A 34 -4.04 -4.12 1.75
C ASP A 34 -3.64 -2.89 0.94
N LEU A 35 -2.90 -1.95 1.55
CA LEU A 35 -2.43 -0.74 0.87
C LEU A 35 -1.44 -1.06 -0.25
N MET A 36 -0.52 -2.00 -0.05
CA MET A 36 0.40 -2.43 -1.11
C MET A 36 -0.36 -3.09 -2.27
N THR A 37 -1.36 -3.92 -1.97
CA THR A 37 -2.15 -4.61 -2.99
C THR A 37 -3.01 -3.61 -3.78
N ALA A 38 -3.77 -2.75 -3.09
CA ALA A 38 -4.61 -1.74 -3.70
C ALA A 38 -3.79 -0.68 -4.46
N GLY A 39 -2.69 -0.21 -3.84
CA GLY A 39 -1.79 0.77 -4.44
C GLY A 39 -1.08 0.22 -5.69
N GLY A 40 -0.61 -1.02 -5.64
CA GLY A 40 0.00 -1.69 -6.79
C GLY A 40 -0.98 -1.86 -7.96
N ALA A 41 -2.22 -2.28 -7.67
CA ALA A 41 -3.27 -2.39 -8.68
C ALA A 41 -3.60 -1.04 -9.32
N ALA A 42 -3.77 0.02 -8.51
CA ALA A 42 -4.05 1.37 -9.01
C ALA A 42 -2.91 1.91 -9.89
N ALA A 43 -1.65 1.71 -9.48
CA ALA A 43 -0.48 2.10 -10.26
C ALA A 43 -0.41 1.34 -11.60
N GLY A 44 -0.68 0.04 -11.59
CA GLY A 44 -0.74 -0.79 -12.81
C GLY A 44 -1.80 -0.28 -13.80
N VAL A 45 -3.01 0.00 -13.31
CA VAL A 45 -4.09 0.56 -14.13
C VAL A 45 -3.71 1.92 -14.73
N LEU A 46 -3.09 2.80 -13.93
CA LEU A 46 -2.59 4.10 -14.40
C LEU A 46 -1.55 3.95 -15.51
N LEU A 47 -0.59 3.04 -15.35
CA LEU A 47 0.43 2.78 -16.38
C LEU A 47 -0.21 2.30 -17.68
N VAL A 48 -1.17 1.37 -17.60
CA VAL A 48 -1.91 0.88 -18.77
C VAL A 48 -2.67 2.03 -19.43
N ALA A 49 -3.37 2.86 -18.66
CA ALA A 49 -4.11 4.01 -19.17
C ALA A 49 -3.17 4.99 -19.92
N VAL A 50 -2.07 5.40 -19.28
CA VAL A 50 -1.08 6.31 -19.88
C VAL A 50 -0.49 5.71 -21.16
N TYR A 51 -0.12 4.43 -21.14
CA TYR A 51 0.39 3.73 -22.32
C TYR A 51 -0.61 3.72 -23.48
N LEU A 52 -1.88 3.40 -23.22
CA LEU A 52 -2.93 3.37 -24.25
C LEU A 52 -3.18 4.76 -24.84
N LEU A 53 -3.21 5.79 -23.99
CA LEU A 53 -3.34 7.18 -24.43
C LEU A 53 -2.15 7.60 -25.32
N GLY A 54 -0.93 7.26 -24.91
CA GLY A 54 0.29 7.49 -25.68
C GLY A 54 0.27 6.75 -27.02
N ARG A 55 -0.04 5.45 -27.01
CA ARG A 55 -0.15 4.59 -28.20
C ARG A 55 -1.16 5.13 -29.21
N ARG A 56 -2.33 5.57 -28.73
CA ARG A 56 -3.38 6.14 -29.61
C ARG A 56 -2.91 7.44 -30.26
N ARG A 57 -2.24 8.32 -29.52
CA ARG A 57 -1.69 9.57 -30.07
C ARG A 57 -0.55 9.32 -31.04
N GLY A 58 0.38 8.43 -30.71
CA GLY A 58 1.50 8.07 -31.57
C GLY A 58 1.05 7.49 -32.91
N ARG A 59 0.06 6.59 -32.90
CA ARG A 59 -0.48 5.99 -34.13
C ARG A 59 -1.21 7.00 -35.03
N ARG A 60 -1.83 8.03 -34.46
CA ARG A 60 -2.50 9.10 -35.24
C ARG A 60 -1.51 10.12 -35.82
N ARG A 61 -0.33 10.26 -35.23
CA ARG A 61 0.70 11.23 -35.62
C ARG A 61 1.87 10.57 -36.35
N SER A 62 1.77 9.30 -36.72
CA SER A 62 2.84 8.63 -37.45
C SER A 62 2.96 9.22 -38.85
N THR A 63 4.08 9.90 -39.11
CA THR A 63 4.46 10.32 -40.46
C THR A 63 4.81 9.07 -41.27
N VAL A 64 4.12 8.88 -42.40
CA VAL A 64 4.48 7.84 -43.37
C VAL A 64 5.73 8.33 -44.09
N VAL A 65 6.86 7.65 -43.90
CA VAL A 65 8.08 7.89 -44.65
C VAL A 65 8.15 6.92 -45.82
N GLU A 66 8.04 7.43 -47.04
CA GLU A 66 8.37 6.66 -48.23
C GLU A 66 9.89 6.46 -48.28
N VAL A 67 10.34 5.23 -48.07
CA VAL A 67 11.76 4.88 -48.20
C VAL A 67 12.12 4.89 -49.68
N ARG A 68 12.64 6.01 -50.17
CA ARG A 68 13.20 6.10 -51.53
C ARG A 68 14.64 5.57 -51.48
N ARG A 69 14.90 4.43 -52.11
CA ARG A 69 16.27 3.98 -52.39
C ARG A 69 16.81 4.83 -53.54
N VAL A 70 17.91 5.54 -53.28
CA VAL A 70 18.75 6.21 -54.29
C VAL A 70 19.84 5.25 -54.75
#